data_AF-A0A540MCB3-F1
#
_entry.id   AF-A0A540MCB3-F1
#
_cell.length_a   1.000
_cell.length_b   1.000
_cell.length_c   1.000
_cell.angle_alpha   90.00
_cell.angle_beta   90.00
_cell.angle_gamma   90.00
#
_symmetry.space_group_name_H-M   'P 1'
#
loop_
_entity.id
_entity.type
_entity.pdbx_description
1 polymer ?
#
loop_
_entity_poly.entity_id
_entity_poly.type
_entity_poly.pdbx_seq_one_letter_code
_entity_poly.pdbx_strand_id
1 'polypeptide(L)' 'MHWELPRDGWAKLSVDGTFKLKEGYCVAGSVIRGDGGLFVAAGVWKFQGVASVKQVELLAIREGMQLSSR' A
#
# COMPACT_ATOMS: atom_id res chain seq x y z
N MET A 1 -11.58 -10.36 -14.39
CA MET A 1 -11.22 -9.09 -13.75
C MET A 1 -10.00 -8.56 -14.49
N HIS A 2 -10.07 -7.38 -15.10
CA HIS A 2 -8.94 -6.77 -15.80
C HIS A 2 -8.70 -5.37 -15.22
N TRP A 3 -7.44 -4.93 -15.23
CA TRP A 3 -7.08 -3.60 -14.74
C TRP A 3 -7.35 -2.55 -15.82
N GLU A 4 -7.87 -1.40 -15.41
CA GLU A 4 -8.08 -0.23 -16.27
C GLU A 4 -7.34 0.98 -15.67
N LEU A 5 -6.91 1.90 -16.54
CA LEU A 5 -6.34 3.18 -16.14
C LEU A 5 -7.37 3.98 -15.32
N PRO A 6 -6.96 4.69 -14.23
CA PRO A 6 -7.86 5.60 -13.55
C PRO A 6 -8.41 6.66 -14.52
N ARG A 7 -9.67 7.05 -14.30
CA ARG A 7 -10.30 8.14 -15.05
C ARG A 7 -9.69 9.48 -14.67
N ASP A 8 -9.89 10.49 -15.50
CA ASP A 8 -9.44 11.85 -15.21
C ASP A 8 -9.89 12.32 -13.81
N GLY A 9 -8.93 12.84 -13.04
CA GLY A 9 -9.15 13.26 -11.65
C GLY A 9 -9.19 12.13 -10.61
N TRP A 10 -8.98 10.87 -11.02
CA TRP A 10 -8.78 9.74 -10.12
C TRP A 10 -7.30 9.38 -9.98
N ALA A 11 -6.97 8.71 -8.88
CA ALA A 11 -5.64 8.17 -8.63
C ALA A 11 -5.70 6.65 -8.41
N LYS A 12 -4.63 5.96 -8.83
CA LYS A 12 -4.36 4.57 -8.49
C LYS A 12 -3.55 4.51 -7.20
N LEU A 13 -4.07 3.80 -6.20
CA LEU A 13 -3.33 3.37 -5.02
C LEU A 13 -2.84 1.93 -5.23
N SER A 14 -1.52 1.74 -5.27
CA SER A 14 -0.87 0.42 -5.21
C SER A 14 -0.33 0.20 -3.81
N VAL A 15 -0.59 -0.96 -3.21
CA VAL A 15 -0.11 -1.33 -1.88
C VAL A 15 0.56 -2.70 -1.94
N ASP A 16 1.52 -2.94 -1.06
CA ASP A 16 2.18 -4.24 -0.91
C ASP A 16 2.76 -4.40 0.50
N GLY A 17 2.88 -5.64 0.94
CA GLY A 17 3.38 -6.01 2.25
C GLY A 17 4.58 -6.95 2.18
N THR A 18 5.63 -6.68 2.96
CA THR A 18 6.72 -7.63 3.18
C THR A 18 6.81 -8.05 4.64
N PHE A 19 7.06 -9.33 4.88
CA PHE A 19 7.08 -9.92 6.21
C PHE A 19 8.33 -10.76 6.42
N LYS A 20 9.00 -10.56 7.55
CA LYS A 20 10.14 -11.37 8.00
C LYS A 20 9.79 -12.11 9.29
N LEU A 21 9.51 -13.41 9.14
CA LEU A 21 9.02 -14.25 10.23
C LEU A 21 10.02 -14.40 11.38
N LYS A 22 11.32 -14.56 11.10
CA LYS A 22 12.34 -14.81 12.13
C LYS A 22 12.52 -13.60 13.06
N GLU A 23 12.37 -12.40 12.51
CA GLU A 23 12.59 -11.14 13.21
C GLU A 23 11.29 -10.50 13.73
N GLY A 24 10.13 -11.10 13.43
CA GLY A 24 8.84 -10.69 13.98
C GLY A 24 8.33 -9.33 13.50
N TYR A 25 8.90 -8.77 12.42
CA TYR A 25 8.49 -7.48 11.86
C TYR A 25 8.02 -7.60 10.41
N CYS A 26 7.21 -6.62 10.02
CA CYS A 26 6.79 -6.46 8.64
C CYS A 26 6.92 -4.99 8.23
N VAL A 27 6.90 -4.76 6.92
CA VAL A 27 6.86 -3.42 6.33
C VAL A 27 5.72 -3.40 5.32
N ALA A 28 4.92 -2.34 5.38
CA ALA A 28 3.89 -2.05 4.40
C ALA A 28 4.32 -0.86 3.55
N GLY A 29 4.08 -0.94 2.25
CA GLY A 29 4.38 0.11 1.29
C GLY A 29 3.15 0.51 0.49
N SER A 30 3.07 1.78 0.12
CA SER A 30 2.05 2.29 -0.79
C SER A 30 2.60 3.34 -1.75
N VAL A 31 2.03 3.39 -2.95
CA VAL A 31 2.31 4.41 -3.97
C VAL A 31 1.00 4.87 -4.59
N ILE A 32 0.78 6.17 -4.64
CA ILE A 32 -0.33 6.82 -5.32
C ILE A 32 0.18 7.42 -6.63
N ARG A 33 -0.49 7.10 -7.72
CA ARG A 33 -0.24 7.68 -9.05
C ARG A 33 -1.52 8.29 -9.61
N GLY A 34 -1.43 9.45 -10.22
CA GLY A 34 -2.57 10.06 -10.92
C GLY A 34 -2.99 9.27 -12.17
N ASP A 35 -4.05 9.73 -12.82
CA ASP A 35 -4.56 9.26 -14.11
C ASP A 35 -3.46 9.14 -15.20
N GLY A 36 -2.57 10.11 -15.31
CA GLY A 36 -1.42 10.09 -16.23
C GLY A 36 -0.24 9.21 -15.78
N GLY A 37 -0.40 8.43 -14.69
CA GLY A 37 0.68 7.63 -14.10
C GLY A 37 1.74 8.44 -13.33
N LEU A 38 1.56 9.76 -13.21
CA LEU A 38 2.45 10.65 -12.48
C LEU A 38 2.46 10.30 -10.99
N PHE A 39 3.64 10.33 -10.39
CA PHE A 39 3.80 10.13 -8.95
C PHE A 39 3.08 11.26 -8.18
N VAL A 40 2.25 10.87 -7.20
CA VAL A 40 1.54 11.80 -6.32
C VAL A 40 2.09 11.70 -4.90
N ALA A 41 2.13 10.50 -4.34
CA ALA A 41 2.59 10.26 -2.98
C ALA A 41 3.07 8.81 -2.80
N ALA A 42 3.86 8.58 -1.76
CA ALA A 42 4.19 7.24 -1.27
C ALA A 42 4.33 7.24 0.25
N GLY A 43 4.14 6.06 0.83
CA GLY A 43 4.31 5.84 2.26
C GLY A 43 4.93 4.49 2.55
N VAL A 44 5.69 4.42 3.64
CA VAL A 44 6.26 3.19 4.17
C VAL A 44 6.06 3.14 5.68
N TRP A 45 5.58 2.02 6.18
CA TRP A 45 5.30 1.83 7.60
C TRP A 45 5.87 0.50 8.07
N LYS A 46 6.52 0.53 9.24
CA LYS A 46 7.08 -0.66 9.88
C LYS A 46 6.19 -1.07 11.05
N PHE A 47 5.89 -2.36 11.14
CA PHE A 47 5.11 -2.92 12.24
C PHE A 47 5.88 -4.05 12.93
N GLN A 48 5.59 -4.24 14.21
CA GLN A 48 6.04 -5.35 15.04
C GLN A 48 4.85 -6.25 15.38
N GLY A 49 5.11 -7.53 15.65
CA GLY A 49 4.06 -8.46 16.10
C GLY A 49 3.09 -8.88 15.00
N VAL A 50 3.56 -8.94 13.75
CA VAL A 50 2.77 -9.44 12.63
C VAL A 50 2.94 -10.96 12.52
N ALA A 51 1.81 -11.66 12.40
CA ALA A 51 1.77 -13.11 12.49
C ALA A 51 1.54 -13.81 11.14
N SER A 52 1.26 -13.07 10.06
CA SER A 52 1.01 -13.67 8.75
C SER A 52 1.21 -12.71 7.58
N VAL A 53 1.43 -13.28 6.39
CA VAL A 53 1.45 -12.55 5.11
C VAL A 53 0.12 -11.80 4.89
N LYS A 54 -1.02 -12.44 5.17
CA LYS A 54 -2.33 -11.78 5.03
C LYS A 54 -2.48 -10.54 5.91
N GLN A 55 -1.92 -10.59 7.12
CA GLN A 55 -1.96 -9.45 8.02
C GLN A 55 -1.12 -8.27 7.48
N VAL A 56 0.05 -8.53 6.88
CA VAL A 56 0.84 -7.42 6.30
C VAL A 56 0.15 -6.81 5.07
N GLU A 57 -0.49 -7.60 4.22
CA GLU A 57 -1.27 -7.07 3.09
C GLU A 57 -2.44 -6.19 3.58
N LEU A 58 -3.16 -6.62 4.61
CA LEU A 58 -4.23 -5.83 5.20
C LEU A 58 -3.72 -4.52 5.83
N LEU A 59 -2.55 -4.55 6.46
CA LEU A 59 -1.90 -3.34 6.96
C LEU A 59 -1.53 -2.40 5.81
N ALA A 60 -1.01 -2.91 4.70
CA ALA A 60 -0.70 -2.11 3.52
C ALA A 60 -1.93 -1.45 2.92
N ILE A 61 -3.06 -2.16 2.83
CA ILE A 61 -4.35 -1.59 2.42
C ILE A 61 -4.78 -0.48 3.39
N ARG A 62 -4.76 -0.73 4.70
CA ARG A 62 -5.18 0.24 5.72
C ARG A 62 -4.37 1.53 5.65
N GLU A 63 -3.05 1.43 5.66
CA GLU A 63 -2.17 2.60 5.62
C GLU A 63 -2.24 3.32 4.27
N GLY A 64 -2.37 2.59 3.17
CA GLY A 64 -2.59 3.18 1.84
C GLY A 64 -3.87 4.00 1.77
N MET A 65 -4.98 3.51 2.34
CA MET A 65 -6.24 4.26 2.43
C MET A 65 -6.12 5.51 3.32
N GLN A 66 -5.35 5.42 4.41
CA GLN A 66 -5.07 6.58 5.26
C GLN A 66 -4.20 7.61 4.55
N LEU A 67 -3.23 7.19 3.74
CA LEU A 67 -2.43 8.10 2.92
C LEU A 67 -3.30 8.82 1.88
N SER A 68 -4.26 8.14 1.25
CA SER A 68 -5.14 8.72 0.23
C SER A 68 -6.22 9.66 0.77
N SER A 69 -6.37 9.78 2.09
CA SER A 69 -7.37 10.64 2.73
C SER A 69 -6.76 11.90 3.39
N ARG A 70 -5.46 12.15 3.16
CA ARG A 70 -4.74 13.34 3.60
C ARG A 70 -4.67 14.36 2.47
#